data_AF-A0A0M0HY20-F1
#
_entry.id   AF-A0A0M0HY20-F1
#
_cell.length_a   1.000
_cell.length_b   1.000
_cell.length_c   1.000
_cell.angle_alpha   90.00
_cell.angle_beta   90.00
_cell.angle_gamma   90.00
#
_symmetry.space_group_name_H-M   'P 1'
#
loop_
_entity.id
_entity.type
_entity.pdbx_description
1 polymer ?
#
loop_
_entity_poly.entity_id
_entity_poly.type
_entity_poly.pdbx_seq_one_letter_code
_entity_poly.pdbx_strand_id
1 'polypeptide(L)' 'MFKIADYGNDTECANGEELMASLREKYAGKSVSIHYRRKSGITRTEFVDVSTEGHVTDSYNGNDFNLADVLEKAAG' A
#
# COMPACT_ATOMS: atom_id res chain seq x y z
N MET A 1 3.03 10.75 1.83
CA MET A 1 1.64 10.61 1.38
C MET A 1 1.56 9.41 0.44
N PHE A 2 0.59 8.56 0.70
CA PHE A 2 0.33 7.31 -0.01
C PHE A 2 -1.08 7.38 -0.60
N LYS A 3 -1.31 6.64 -1.67
CA LYS A 3 -2.64 6.46 -2.24
C LYS A 3 -2.87 4.97 -2.47
N ILE A 4 -3.92 4.43 -1.86
CA ILE A 4 -4.44 3.10 -2.20
C ILE A 4 -5.40 3.30 -3.38
N ALA A 5 -5.12 2.67 -4.52
CA ALA A 5 -5.94 2.76 -5.72
C ALA A 5 -6.71 1.44 -5.93
N ASP A 6 -8.04 1.58 -6.07
CA ASP A 6 -9.03 0.50 -6.22
C ASP A 6 -10.10 0.92 -7.25
N TYR A 7 -9.64 1.20 -8.49
CA TYR A 7 -10.46 1.51 -9.66
C TYR A 7 -11.66 2.44 -9.40
N GLY A 8 -11.43 3.55 -8.68
CA GLY A 8 -12.46 4.56 -8.38
C GLY A 8 -12.87 4.63 -6.91
N ASN A 9 -12.45 3.67 -6.07
CA ASN A 9 -12.58 3.71 -4.61
C ASN A 9 -11.23 4.00 -3.94
N ASP A 10 -10.54 5.02 -4.43
CA ASP A 10 -9.20 5.34 -3.96
C ASP A 10 -9.22 5.97 -2.56
N THR A 11 -8.23 5.65 -1.73
CA THR A 11 -8.02 6.27 -0.42
C THR A 11 -6.65 6.94 -0.37
N GLU A 12 -6.60 8.21 0.00
CA GLU A 12 -5.35 8.90 0.33
C GLU A 12 -5.00 8.66 1.81
N CYS A 13 -3.72 8.43 2.09
CA CYS A 13 -3.20 8.24 3.44
C CYS A 13 -2.01 9.17 3.66
N ALA A 14 -2.01 9.90 4.77
CA ALA A 14 -0.97 10.87 5.11
C ALA A 14 0.38 10.17 5.41
N ASN A 15 0.32 9.02 6.09
CA ASN A 15 1.48 8.29 6.58
C ASN A 15 1.30 6.76 6.47
N GLY A 16 2.34 6.00 6.85
CA GLY A 16 2.34 4.54 6.75
C GLY A 16 1.38 3.84 7.73
N GLU A 17 1.09 4.45 8.88
CA GLU A 17 0.14 3.89 9.85
C GLU A 17 -1.28 3.93 9.29
N GLU A 18 -1.69 5.09 8.75
CA GLU A 18 -2.99 5.27 8.09
C GLU A 18 -3.13 4.39 6.84
N LEU A 19 -2.04 4.18 6.11
CA LEU A 19 -1.98 3.25 4.98
C LEU A 19 -2.32 1.82 5.44
N MET A 20 -1.65 1.32 6.48
CA MET A 20 -1.88 -0.05 6.97
C MET A 20 -3.27 -0.21 7.59
N ALA A 21 -3.74 0.79 8.35
CA ALA A 21 -5.10 0.79 8.89
C ALA A 21 -6.14 0.73 7.75
N SER A 22 -5.99 1.59 6.74
CA SER A 22 -6.91 1.62 5.59
C SER A 22 -6.91 0.32 4.80
N LEU A 23 -5.74 -0.27 4.53
CA LEU A 23 -5.62 -1.57 3.86
C LEU A 23 -6.42 -2.66 4.60
N ARG A 24 -6.25 -2.74 5.93
CA ARG A 24 -6.90 -3.75 6.75
C ARG A 24 -8.40 -3.55 6.90
N GLU A 25 -8.84 -2.31 7.09
CA GLU A 25 -10.23 -2.02 7.42
C GLU A 25 -11.14 -1.90 6.20
N LYS A 26 -10.64 -1.32 5.09
CA LYS A 26 -11.46 -0.98 3.92
C LYS A 26 -11.23 -1.90 2.72
N TYR A 27 -10.07 -2.55 2.67
CA TYR A 27 -9.66 -3.34 1.51
C TYR A 27 -9.46 -4.82 1.83
N ALA A 28 -9.94 -5.31 2.98
CA ALA A 28 -9.95 -6.73 3.30
C ALA A 28 -10.61 -7.59 2.20
N GLY A 29 -9.93 -8.65 1.79
CA GLY A 29 -10.36 -9.54 0.70
C GLY A 29 -10.18 -8.97 -0.71
N LYS A 30 -9.40 -7.89 -0.88
CA LYS A 30 -9.16 -7.26 -2.19
C LYS A 30 -7.68 -7.23 -2.55
N SER A 31 -7.43 -7.13 -3.86
CA SER A 31 -6.14 -6.79 -4.44
C SER A 31 -6.15 -5.32 -4.84
N VAL A 32 -5.19 -4.54 -4.35
CA VAL A 32 -5.10 -3.09 -4.56
C VAL A 32 -3.68 -2.67 -4.92
N SER A 33 -3.53 -1.44 -5.38
CA SER A 33 -2.21 -0.85 -5.66
C SER A 33 -1.93 0.32 -4.72
N ILE A 34 -0.70 0.41 -4.23
CA ILE A 34 -0.22 1.48 -3.35
C ILE A 34 0.69 2.38 -4.16
N HIS A 35 0.30 3.63 -4.34
CA HIS A 35 1.08 4.65 -5.02
C HIS A 35 1.76 5.55 -4.00
N TYR A 36 3.05 5.82 -4.17
CA TYR A 36 3.79 6.79 -3.36
C TYR A 36 4.89 7.48 -4.17
N ARG A 37 5.21 8.71 -3.78
CA ARG A 37 6.24 9.51 -4.45
C ARG A 37 7.54 9.45 -3.65
N ARG A 38 8.64 9.15 -4.32
CA ARG A 38 10.01 9.25 -3.75
C ARG A 38 10.49 10.70 -3.71
N LYS A 39 11.57 10.98 -2.98
CA LYS A 39 12.17 12.33 -2.98
C LYS A 39 12.65 12.77 -4.35
N SER A 40 13.10 11.82 -5.18
CA SER A 40 13.46 12.08 -6.58
C SER A 40 12.30 12.59 -7.44
N GLY A 41 11.06 12.51 -6.94
CA GLY A 41 9.85 12.89 -7.66
C GLY A 41 9.20 11.77 -8.46
N ILE A 42 9.84 10.59 -8.51
CA ILE A 42 9.31 9.40 -9.19
C ILE A 42 8.17 8.81 -8.35
N THR A 43 7.04 8.53 -8.99
CA THR A 43 5.96 7.74 -8.40
C THR A 43 6.28 6.25 -8.53
N ARG A 44 6.22 5.54 -7.42
CA ARG A 44 6.29 4.08 -7.33
C ARG A 44 4.91 3.52 -7.06
N THR A 45 4.71 2.30 -7.54
CA THR A 45 3.51 1.50 -7.32
C THR A 45 3.93 0.14 -6.79
N GLU A 46 3.29 -0.28 -5.71
CA GLU A 46 3.38 -1.65 -5.16
C GLU A 46 1.99 -2.28 -5.30
N PHE A 47 1.92 -3.55 -5.66
CA PHE A 47 0.66 -4.27 -5.79
C PHE A 47 0.54 -5.23 -4.62
N VAL A 48 -0.57 -5.14 -3.89
CA VAL A 48 -0.76 -5.92 -2.67
C VAL A 48 -2.12 -6.61 -2.66
N ASP A 49 -2.12 -7.81 -2.11
CA ASP A 49 -3.32 -8.55 -1.76
C ASP A 49 -3.56 -8.39 -0.26
N VAL A 50 -4.81 -8.12 0.10
CA VAL A 50 -5.25 -8.06 1.49
C VAL A 50 -6.19 -9.23 1.74
N SER A 51 -5.82 -10.11 2.66
CA SER A 51 -6.68 -11.22 3.06
C SER A 51 -7.94 -10.72 3.78
N THR A 52 -8.95 -11.58 3.92
CA THR A 52 -10.16 -11.27 4.71
C THR A 52 -9.88 -11.00 6.18
N GLU A 53 -8.74 -11.46 6.70
CA GLU A 53 -8.26 -11.24 8.07
C GLU A 53 -7.36 -9.99 8.18
N GLY A 54 -7.09 -9.31 7.07
CA GLY A 54 -6.25 -8.10 7.04
C GLY A 54 -4.74 -8.37 6.94
N HIS A 55 -4.33 -9.60 6.59
CA HIS A 55 -2.94 -9.85 6.21
C HIS A 55 -2.66 -9.23 4.85
N VAL A 56 -1.53 -8.52 4.73
CA VAL A 56 -1.17 -7.82 3.49
C VAL A 56 0.07 -8.48 2.92
N THR A 57 -0.01 -8.93 1.67
CA THR A 57 1.09 -9.58 0.94
C THR A 57 1.34 -8.90 -0.39
N ASP A 58 2.56 -8.98 -0.90
CA ASP A 58 2.88 -8.63 -2.29
C ASP A 58 2.14 -9.55 -3.26
N SER A 59 1.43 -8.98 -4.24
CA SER A 59 0.59 -9.75 -5.18
C SER A 59 1.37 -10.64 -6.15
N TYR A 60 2.67 -10.40 -6.33
CA TYR A 60 3.47 -11.17 -7.28
C TYR A 60 4.16 -12.38 -6.67
N ASN A 61 4.67 -12.23 -5.45
CA ASN A 61 5.50 -13.23 -4.78
C ASN A 61 4.83 -13.84 -3.55
N GLY A 62 3.70 -13.28 -3.07
CA GLY A 62 2.99 -13.74 -1.89
C GLY A 62 3.75 -13.51 -0.57
N ASN A 63 4.85 -12.76 -0.61
CA ASN A 63 5.62 -12.40 0.58
C ASN A 63 4.86 -11.36 1.40
N ASP A 64 5.08 -11.34 2.72
CA ASP A 64 4.53 -10.30 3.59
C ASP A 64 4.91 -8.91 3.10
N PHE A 65 3.92 -8.02 3.06
CA PHE A 65 4.14 -6.63 2.69
C PHE A 65 4.98 -5.93 3.76
N ASN A 66 6.14 -5.43 3.34
CA ASN A 66 7.08 -4.73 4.23
C ASN A 66 6.88 -3.21 4.15
N LEU A 67 6.10 -2.66 5.08
CA LEU A 67 5.88 -1.21 5.17
C LEU A 67 7.20 -0.45 5.37
N ALA A 68 8.14 -0.97 6.17
CA ALA A 68 9.37 -0.27 6.49
C ALA A 68 10.23 -0.03 5.23
N ASP A 69 10.31 -1.03 4.35
CA ASP A 69 10.98 -0.91 3.05
C ASP A 69 10.31 0.16 2.15
N VAL A 70 8.98 0.22 2.13
CA VAL A 70 8.24 1.27 1.41
C VAL A 70 8.53 2.66 1.98
N LEU A 71 8.57 2.79 3.31
CA LEU A 71 8.88 4.06 3.98
C LEU A 71 10.32 4.51 3.69
N GLU A 72 11.29 3.58 3.71
CA GLU A 72 12.68 3.85 3.35
C GLU A 72 12.79 4.32 1.89
N LYS A 73 12.16 3.60 0.96
CA LYS A 73 12.12 3.96 -0.46
C LYS A 73 11.43 5.30 -0.72
N ALA A 74 10.45 5.68 0.09
CA ALA A 74 9.76 6.97 -0.01
C ALA A 74 10.62 8.12 0.56
N ALA A 75 11.44 7.83 1.58
CA ALA A 75 12.33 8.78 2.22
C ALA A 75 13.68 8.95 1.50
N GLY A 76 14.07 8.02 0.62
CA GLY A 76 15.21 8.13 -0.29
C GLY A 76 14.92 8.99 -1.52
#